data_AF-A0A6J1MXQ1-F1
#
_entry.id   AF-A0A6J1MXQ1-F1
#
_cell.length_a   1.000
_cell.length_b   1.000
_cell.length_c   1.000
_cell.angle_alpha   90.00
_cell.angle_beta   90.00
_cell.angle_gamma   90.00
#
_symmetry.space_group_name_H-M   'P 1'
#
loop_
_entity.id
_entity.type
_entity.pdbx_description
1 polymer ?
#
loop_
_entity_poly.entity_id
_entity_poly.type
_entity_poly.pdbx_seq_one_letter_code
_entity_poly.pdbx_strand_id
1 'polypeptide(L)'
;MEKKLLKQPSKKVKLCGIKLPPIEESSDCGVKTILDIDPHFYTLVDGRPIRSNKSINKYKKNIRDIALKRTVHGFLTDEILRITKEIDTERKIYSTASKHFDEYHHSFDKFLADDNDKTIVIMRKSDNLAKELSNQTEEHKQANFELATLKSKLQYIDETFQILVSFQCFLHRAAPILWQEKNNINLNIEQMEIIAYESDIFREVNKNLIILRLSKYPAPCLYFASPEQLLHVFDMLEKQNLNYLLVQEIAEIISLNEKREVELKEAFFRILHNKIRYLVSSKMVLQIFNYVEFAYEQVIAPNDAKLSSLDMALSLETEYNNLMLDLSAFDLDIIKTIEKETYENEVKEMKEAKNANKLLKDVDKLSKRLKSSYEPRKRKEIE
;
A
#
# COMPACT_ATOMS: atom_id res chain seq x y z
N MET A 1 -81.67 48.59 -20.79
CA MET A 1 -81.74 49.73 -21.75
C MET A 1 -81.61 49.11 -23.13
N GLU A 2 -82.48 49.22 -24.13
CA GLU A 2 -83.68 50.00 -24.44
C GLU A 2 -84.48 49.19 -25.48
N LYS A 3 -85.81 49.25 -25.41
CA LYS A 3 -86.70 48.77 -26.47
C LYS A 3 -86.63 49.74 -27.66
N LYS A 4 -86.56 49.23 -28.90
CA LYS A 4 -87.03 49.95 -30.09
C LYS A 4 -87.90 49.06 -30.98
N LEU A 5 -89.20 49.30 -30.85
CA LEU A 5 -90.22 49.11 -31.89
C LEU A 5 -89.87 50.01 -33.09
N LEU A 6 -90.27 49.63 -34.31
CA LEU A 6 -90.93 50.52 -35.30
C LEU A 6 -91.29 49.78 -36.62
N LYS A 7 -92.60 49.76 -36.89
CA LYS A 7 -93.35 50.06 -38.13
C LYS A 7 -93.21 49.18 -39.40
N GLN A 8 -94.36 48.59 -39.75
CA GLN A 8 -94.81 48.29 -41.12
C GLN A 8 -95.05 49.56 -41.95
N PRO A 9 -95.09 49.43 -43.29
CA PRO A 9 -96.17 50.06 -44.05
C PRO A 9 -96.83 49.11 -45.08
N SER A 10 -98.15 49.32 -45.21
CA SER A 10 -99.06 48.78 -46.22
C SER A 10 -98.93 49.49 -47.58
N LYS A 11 -99.24 48.80 -48.69
CA LYS A 11 -99.77 49.35 -49.96
C LYS A 11 -100.09 48.20 -50.93
N LYS A 12 -101.37 47.92 -51.21
CA LYS A 12 -102.27 48.48 -52.26
C LYS A 12 -102.36 47.56 -53.49
N VAL A 13 -103.47 46.83 -53.53
CA VAL A 13 -104.06 46.15 -54.69
C VAL A 13 -104.46 47.20 -55.75
N LYS A 14 -104.16 46.95 -57.02
CA LYS A 14 -104.68 47.70 -58.19
C LYS A 14 -105.42 46.74 -59.12
N LEU A 15 -106.74 46.87 -59.18
CA LEU A 15 -107.57 46.43 -60.31
C LEU A 15 -107.59 47.56 -61.38
N CYS A 16 -107.28 47.21 -62.63
CA CYS A 16 -107.69 47.91 -63.85
C CYS A 16 -107.91 46.80 -64.89
N GLY A 17 -109.04 46.61 -65.57
CA GLY A 17 -109.98 47.59 -66.09
C GLY A 17 -109.68 47.81 -67.58
N ILE A 18 -109.92 46.80 -68.44
CA ILE A 18 -109.84 46.95 -69.89
C ILE A 18 -111.24 47.31 -70.39
N LYS A 19 -111.40 48.56 -70.85
CA LYS A 19 -112.61 49.08 -71.51
C LYS A 19 -112.52 48.79 -73.01
N LEU A 20 -113.57 48.21 -73.58
CA LEU A 20 -113.77 48.12 -75.03
C LEU A 20 -114.26 49.48 -75.58
N PRO A 21 -113.81 49.91 -76.77
CA PRO A 21 -114.34 51.10 -77.45
C PRO A 21 -115.71 50.81 -78.12
N PRO A 22 -116.59 51.82 -78.23
CA PRO A 22 -117.92 51.71 -78.85
C PRO A 22 -117.82 51.75 -80.37
N ILE A 23 -118.68 51.00 -81.07
CA ILE A 23 -118.83 51.08 -82.52
C ILE A 23 -120.19 51.70 -82.81
N GLU A 24 -120.13 52.85 -83.48
CA GLU A 24 -121.24 53.71 -83.89
C GLU A 24 -122.04 53.08 -85.04
N GLU A 25 -123.34 53.38 -85.07
CA GLU A 25 -124.22 53.09 -86.19
C GLU A 25 -123.91 54.03 -87.37
N SER A 26 -123.60 53.48 -88.54
CA SER A 26 -123.64 54.21 -89.79
C SER A 26 -124.16 53.31 -90.92
N SER A 27 -125.11 53.88 -91.64
CA SER A 27 -126.01 53.28 -92.61
C SER A 27 -125.36 53.13 -93.99
N ASP A 28 -125.86 52.14 -94.74
CA ASP A 28 -125.75 51.93 -96.19
C ASP A 28 -124.37 51.67 -96.83
N CYS A 29 -124.05 50.38 -97.05
CA CYS A 29 -123.85 49.83 -98.42
C CYS A 29 -123.64 48.29 -98.37
N GLY A 30 -124.61 47.52 -98.87
CA GLY A 30 -124.35 46.31 -99.67
C GLY A 30 -123.53 45.14 -99.11
N VAL A 31 -123.63 44.79 -97.82
CA VAL A 31 -122.99 43.56 -97.30
C VAL A 31 -124.00 42.41 -97.27
N LYS A 32 -123.86 41.50 -98.25
CA LYS A 32 -124.61 40.25 -98.37
C LYS A 32 -124.31 39.31 -97.19
N THR A 33 -125.32 38.91 -96.45
CA THR A 33 -125.22 37.95 -95.33
C THR A 33 -125.11 36.50 -95.84
N ILE A 34 -124.45 35.63 -95.06
CA ILE A 34 -124.14 34.21 -95.36
C ILE A 34 -125.41 33.31 -95.50
N LEU A 35 -126.61 33.88 -95.51
CA LEU A 35 -127.89 33.18 -95.68
C LEU A 35 -128.57 33.41 -97.04
N ASP A 36 -128.03 34.29 -97.89
CA ASP A 36 -128.50 34.45 -99.28
C ASP A 36 -127.81 33.46 -100.21
N ILE A 37 -128.24 32.19 -100.14
CA ILE A 37 -127.79 31.14 -101.05
C ILE A 37 -128.68 31.19 -102.32
N ASP A 38 -128.04 31.37 -103.47
CA ASP A 38 -128.67 31.31 -104.80
C ASP A 38 -129.44 29.97 -104.96
N PRO A 39 -130.74 30.00 -105.34
CA PRO A 39 -131.54 28.79 -105.55
C PRO A 39 -130.93 27.77 -106.51
N HIS A 40 -129.96 28.16 -107.34
CA HIS A 40 -129.25 27.27 -108.27
C HIS A 40 -127.91 26.72 -107.74
N PHE A 41 -127.51 27.04 -106.50
CA PHE A 41 -126.23 26.60 -105.95
C PHE A 41 -126.17 25.07 -105.72
N TYR A 42 -127.26 24.47 -105.26
CA TYR A 42 -127.29 23.04 -104.92
C TYR A 42 -127.51 22.13 -106.14
N THR A 43 -127.92 22.65 -107.30
CA THR A 43 -128.04 21.88 -108.54
C THR A 43 -126.69 21.56 -109.19
N LEU A 44 -125.60 22.24 -108.79
CA LEU A 44 -124.24 22.02 -109.32
C LEU A 44 -123.37 21.09 -108.45
N VAL A 45 -123.84 20.64 -107.28
CA VAL A 45 -123.01 19.92 -106.30
C VAL A 45 -123.41 18.45 -106.12
N ASP A 46 -124.51 17.98 -106.70
CA ASP A 46 -124.86 16.56 -106.74
C ASP A 46 -123.90 15.77 -107.65
N GLY A 47 -122.91 15.11 -107.03
CA GLY A 47 -122.13 14.04 -107.68
C GLY A 47 -120.60 14.15 -107.66
N ARG A 48 -119.97 15.05 -106.88
CA ARG A 48 -118.49 15.08 -106.78
C ARG A 48 -117.95 14.82 -105.35
N PRO A 49 -117.02 13.86 -105.16
CA PRO A 49 -116.38 13.63 -103.88
C PRO A 49 -115.37 14.74 -103.55
N ILE A 50 -115.48 15.31 -102.36
CA ILE A 50 -114.63 16.39 -101.84
C ILE A 50 -113.21 15.84 -101.56
N ARG A 51 -112.16 16.41 -102.17
CA ARG A 51 -110.76 16.03 -101.92
C ARG A 51 -110.24 16.62 -100.59
N SER A 52 -109.50 15.83 -99.81
CA SER A 52 -108.91 16.26 -98.53
C SER A 52 -107.81 17.32 -98.71
N ASN A 53 -107.85 18.38 -97.90
CA ASN A 53 -107.01 19.58 -98.04
C ASN A 53 -105.59 19.39 -97.46
N LYS A 54 -104.54 19.42 -98.31
CA LYS A 54 -103.12 19.22 -97.91
C LYS A 54 -102.53 20.36 -97.05
N SER A 55 -103.09 21.56 -97.07
CA SER A 55 -102.61 22.75 -96.35
C SER A 55 -102.79 22.68 -94.83
N ILE A 56 -103.87 22.03 -94.37
CA ILE A 56 -104.21 21.88 -92.94
C ILE A 56 -103.18 20.99 -92.23
N ASN A 57 -102.67 19.95 -92.90
CA ASN A 57 -101.67 19.06 -92.30
C ASN A 57 -100.30 19.74 -92.14
N LYS A 58 -99.92 20.61 -93.08
CA LYS A 58 -98.69 21.43 -92.98
C LYS A 58 -98.80 22.45 -91.85
N TYR A 59 -99.96 23.09 -91.70
CA TYR A 59 -100.25 23.97 -90.56
C TYR A 59 -100.19 23.23 -89.22
N LYS A 60 -100.84 22.06 -89.10
CA LYS A 60 -100.78 21.23 -87.88
C LYS A 60 -99.34 20.82 -87.53
N LYS A 61 -98.51 20.48 -88.53
CA LYS A 61 -97.09 20.16 -88.32
C LYS A 61 -96.30 21.37 -87.84
N ASN A 62 -96.48 22.53 -88.47
CA ASN A 62 -95.81 23.76 -88.06
C ASN A 62 -96.22 24.20 -86.63
N ILE A 63 -97.49 24.11 -86.27
CA ILE A 63 -97.97 24.39 -84.92
C ILE A 63 -97.35 23.42 -83.91
N ARG A 64 -97.25 22.13 -84.25
CA ARG A 64 -96.58 21.13 -83.42
C ARG A 64 -95.10 21.45 -83.26
N ASP A 65 -94.40 21.80 -84.34
CA ASP A 65 -92.97 22.13 -84.30
C ASP A 65 -92.71 23.43 -83.51
N ILE A 66 -93.59 24.43 -83.63
CA ILE A 66 -93.52 25.67 -82.82
C ILE A 66 -93.77 25.36 -81.35
N ALA A 67 -94.78 24.54 -81.04
CA ALA A 67 -95.06 24.12 -79.67
C ALA A 67 -93.86 23.35 -79.08
N LEU A 68 -93.25 22.45 -79.85
CA LEU A 68 -92.10 21.65 -79.44
C LEU A 68 -90.83 22.50 -79.26
N LYS A 69 -90.58 23.48 -80.13
CA LYS A 69 -89.49 24.46 -79.94
C LYS A 69 -89.73 25.33 -78.71
N ARG A 70 -90.99 25.73 -78.44
CA ARG A 70 -91.33 26.51 -77.26
C ARG A 70 -91.16 25.71 -75.97
N THR A 71 -91.52 24.42 -75.95
CA THR A 71 -91.28 23.56 -74.78
C THR A 71 -89.80 23.32 -74.55
N VAL A 72 -89.01 23.05 -75.60
CA VAL A 72 -87.55 22.90 -75.51
C VAL A 72 -86.90 24.20 -75.05
N HIS A 73 -87.32 25.34 -75.57
CA HIS A 73 -86.82 26.64 -75.12
C HIS A 73 -87.13 26.88 -73.64
N GLY A 74 -88.36 26.62 -73.20
CA GLY A 74 -88.75 26.70 -71.78
C GLY A 74 -87.90 25.79 -70.89
N PHE A 75 -87.67 24.55 -71.32
CA PHE A 75 -86.80 23.62 -70.61
C PHE A 75 -85.35 24.14 -70.50
N LEU A 76 -84.76 24.63 -71.60
CA LEU A 76 -83.42 25.19 -71.58
C LEU A 76 -83.32 26.45 -70.71
N THR A 77 -84.32 27.32 -70.73
CA THR A 77 -84.34 28.49 -69.85
C THR A 77 -84.43 28.12 -68.38
N ASP A 78 -85.22 27.09 -68.04
CA ASP A 78 -85.33 26.60 -66.66
C ASP A 78 -84.02 25.94 -66.19
N GLU A 79 -83.33 25.18 -67.06
CA GLU A 79 -82.02 24.60 -66.77
C GLU A 79 -80.95 25.68 -66.57
N ILE A 80 -80.90 26.69 -67.44
CA ILE A 80 -79.99 27.84 -67.28
C ILE A 80 -80.26 28.54 -65.94
N LEU A 81 -81.54 28.71 -65.57
CA LEU A 81 -81.92 29.35 -64.33
C LEU A 81 -81.56 28.50 -63.10
N ARG A 82 -81.66 27.16 -63.19
CA ARG A 82 -81.18 26.24 -62.15
C ARG A 82 -79.67 26.34 -61.97
N ILE A 83 -78.91 26.22 -63.06
CA ILE A 83 -77.44 26.31 -63.03
C ILE A 83 -76.98 27.66 -62.47
N THR A 84 -77.63 28.76 -62.87
CA THR A 84 -77.28 30.09 -62.37
C THR A 84 -77.51 30.19 -60.85
N LYS A 85 -78.62 29.64 -60.35
CA LYS A 85 -78.89 29.59 -58.90
C LYS A 85 -77.86 28.73 -58.16
N GLU A 86 -77.48 27.57 -58.71
CA GLU A 86 -76.46 26.70 -58.13
C GLU A 86 -75.10 27.42 -58.05
N ILE A 87 -74.66 28.04 -59.14
CA ILE A 87 -73.42 28.85 -59.18
C ILE A 87 -73.47 29.97 -58.13
N ASP A 88 -74.60 30.66 -57.98
CA ASP A 88 -74.74 31.71 -56.97
C ASP A 88 -74.66 31.16 -55.54
N THR A 89 -75.20 29.97 -55.29
CA THR A 89 -75.05 29.31 -53.97
C THR A 89 -73.61 28.86 -53.72
N GLU A 90 -72.94 28.27 -54.70
CA GLU A 90 -71.53 27.88 -54.61
C GLU A 90 -70.63 29.08 -54.37
N ARG A 91 -70.85 30.20 -55.07
CA ARG A 91 -70.10 31.45 -54.86
C ARG A 91 -70.30 32.01 -53.46
N LYS A 92 -71.52 31.91 -52.90
CA LYS A 92 -71.78 32.32 -51.51
C LYS A 92 -71.05 31.42 -50.52
N ILE A 93 -71.08 30.11 -50.73
CA ILE A 93 -70.34 29.14 -49.90
C ILE A 93 -68.85 29.43 -49.97
N TYR A 94 -68.30 29.60 -51.18
CA TYR A 94 -66.89 29.92 -51.40
C TYR A 94 -66.48 31.24 -50.73
N SER A 95 -67.28 32.31 -50.90
CA SER A 95 -67.01 33.60 -50.27
C SER A 95 -67.02 33.49 -48.74
N THR A 96 -67.93 32.69 -48.18
CA THR A 96 -67.99 32.46 -46.73
C THR A 96 -66.79 31.64 -46.25
N ALA A 97 -66.43 30.58 -46.97
CA ALA A 97 -65.25 29.77 -46.66
C ALA A 97 -63.95 30.59 -46.74
N SER A 98 -63.78 31.42 -47.78
CA SER A 98 -62.61 32.30 -47.94
C SER A 98 -62.47 33.25 -46.75
N LYS A 99 -63.57 33.87 -46.31
CA LYS A 99 -63.55 34.75 -45.13
C LYS A 99 -63.12 34.00 -43.87
N HIS A 100 -63.63 32.79 -43.65
CA HIS A 100 -63.21 31.99 -42.51
C HIS A 100 -61.74 31.58 -42.59
N PHE A 101 -61.22 31.26 -43.78
CA PHE A 101 -59.80 30.99 -43.95
C PHE A 101 -58.94 32.22 -43.62
N ASP A 102 -59.34 33.40 -44.08
CA ASP A 102 -58.63 34.64 -43.76
C ASP A 102 -58.67 34.93 -42.24
N GLU A 103 -59.82 34.73 -41.60
CA GLU A 103 -59.97 34.88 -40.14
C GLU A 103 -59.08 33.90 -39.36
N TYR A 104 -59.02 32.64 -39.79
CA TYR A 104 -58.14 31.64 -39.19
C TYR A 104 -56.67 31.97 -39.41
N HIS A 105 -56.29 32.46 -40.58
CA HIS A 105 -54.93 32.87 -40.86
C HIS A 105 -54.50 34.02 -39.94
N HIS A 106 -55.31 35.07 -39.82
CA HIS A 106 -55.03 36.20 -38.91
C HIS A 106 -55.00 35.76 -37.44
N SER A 107 -55.89 34.85 -37.04
CA SER A 107 -55.92 34.32 -35.67
C SER A 107 -54.67 33.49 -35.37
N PHE A 108 -54.19 32.72 -36.34
CA PHE A 108 -52.98 31.93 -36.23
C PHE A 108 -51.71 32.80 -36.18
N ASP A 109 -51.62 33.81 -37.03
CA ASP A 109 -50.49 34.75 -37.01
C ASP A 109 -50.43 35.51 -35.68
N LYS A 110 -51.59 35.92 -35.15
CA LYS A 110 -51.67 36.54 -33.83
C LYS A 110 -51.22 35.57 -32.73
N PHE A 111 -51.65 34.30 -32.80
CA PHE A 111 -51.23 33.28 -31.85
C PHE A 111 -49.71 33.07 -31.88
N LEU A 112 -49.11 33.01 -33.07
CA LEU A 112 -47.66 32.90 -33.24
C LEU A 112 -46.92 34.12 -32.68
N ALA A 113 -47.44 35.33 -32.90
CA ALA A 113 -46.85 36.54 -32.33
C ALA A 113 -46.90 36.52 -30.79
N ASP A 114 -48.07 36.18 -30.21
CA ASP A 114 -48.25 36.10 -28.76
C ASP A 114 -47.35 35.01 -28.14
N ASP A 115 -47.16 33.87 -28.81
CA ASP A 115 -46.29 32.79 -28.33
C ASP A 115 -44.80 33.13 -28.45
N ASN A 116 -44.41 33.80 -29.52
CA ASN A 116 -43.05 34.33 -29.69
C ASN A 116 -42.74 35.38 -28.61
N ASP A 117 -43.67 36.29 -28.32
CA ASP A 117 -43.50 37.29 -27.27
C ASP A 117 -43.34 36.65 -25.89
N LYS A 118 -44.13 35.61 -25.57
CA LYS A 118 -43.97 34.83 -24.34
C LYS A 118 -42.60 34.16 -24.28
N THR A 119 -42.16 33.57 -25.38
CA THR A 119 -40.87 32.88 -25.50
C THR A 119 -39.71 33.85 -25.28
N ILE A 120 -39.77 35.05 -25.87
CA ILE A 120 -38.78 36.12 -25.67
C ILE A 120 -38.73 36.54 -24.20
N VAL A 121 -39.88 36.70 -23.54
CA VAL A 121 -39.91 37.07 -22.11
C VAL A 121 -39.26 35.99 -21.25
N ILE A 122 -39.54 34.71 -21.53
CA ILE A 122 -38.92 33.58 -20.81
C ILE A 122 -37.41 33.54 -21.08
N MET A 123 -36.98 33.71 -22.33
CA MET A 123 -35.57 33.73 -22.71
C MET A 123 -34.81 34.84 -21.99
N ARG A 124 -35.35 36.07 -21.96
CA ARG A 124 -34.74 37.18 -21.21
C ARG A 124 -34.62 36.90 -19.72
N LYS A 125 -35.63 36.28 -19.11
CA LYS A 125 -35.56 35.88 -17.69
C LYS A 125 -34.47 34.83 -17.47
N SER A 126 -34.37 33.85 -18.35
CA SER A 126 -33.32 32.83 -18.31
C SER A 126 -31.92 33.44 -18.43
N ASP A 127 -31.73 34.35 -19.39
CA ASP A 127 -30.44 35.03 -19.59
C ASP A 127 -30.05 35.89 -18.38
N ASN A 128 -31.02 36.58 -17.77
CA ASN A 128 -30.78 37.37 -16.56
C ASN A 128 -30.41 36.48 -15.38
N LEU A 129 -31.11 35.36 -15.17
CA LEU A 129 -30.77 34.39 -14.13
C LEU A 129 -29.39 33.75 -14.37
N ALA A 130 -29.04 33.45 -15.62
CA ALA A 130 -27.72 32.91 -15.96
C ALA A 130 -26.60 33.91 -15.63
N LYS A 131 -26.81 35.21 -15.90
CA LYS A 131 -25.87 36.26 -15.51
C LYS A 131 -25.74 36.40 -14.00
N GLU A 132 -26.86 36.41 -13.28
CA GLU A 132 -26.85 36.48 -11.81
C GLU A 132 -26.12 35.29 -11.18
N LEU A 133 -26.38 34.08 -11.70
CA LEU A 133 -25.70 32.86 -11.26
C LEU A 133 -24.20 32.90 -11.56
N SER A 134 -23.79 33.45 -12.71
CA SER A 134 -22.38 33.66 -13.04
C SER A 134 -21.71 34.60 -12.03
N ASN A 135 -22.35 35.73 -11.70
CA ASN A 135 -21.82 36.70 -10.74
C ASN A 135 -21.68 36.08 -9.34
N GLN A 136 -22.72 35.38 -8.85
CA GLN A 136 -22.66 34.69 -7.56
C GLN A 136 -21.56 33.61 -7.53
N THR A 137 -21.37 32.91 -8.65
CA THR A 137 -20.30 31.90 -8.77
C THR A 137 -18.91 32.53 -8.68
N GLU A 138 -18.71 33.72 -9.27
CA GLU A 138 -17.46 34.47 -9.16
C GLU A 138 -17.21 34.97 -7.73
N GLU A 139 -18.23 35.50 -7.07
CA GLU A 139 -18.15 35.91 -5.66
C GLU A 139 -17.80 34.73 -4.74
N HIS A 140 -18.43 33.56 -4.94
CA HIS A 140 -18.11 32.35 -4.21
C HIS A 140 -16.68 31.87 -4.47
N LYS A 141 -16.18 31.96 -5.71
CA LYS A 141 -14.78 31.62 -6.03
C LYS A 141 -13.82 32.56 -5.31
N GLN A 142 -14.10 33.86 -5.29
CA GLN A 142 -13.28 34.84 -4.60
C GLN A 142 -13.25 34.60 -3.08
N ALA A 143 -14.41 34.40 -2.45
CA ALA A 143 -14.50 34.08 -1.03
C ALA A 143 -13.78 32.77 -0.67
N ASN A 144 -13.90 31.74 -1.54
CA ASN A 144 -13.17 30.48 -1.36
C ASN A 144 -11.66 30.66 -1.46
N PHE A 145 -11.19 31.52 -2.38
CA PHE A 145 -9.77 31.85 -2.48
C PHE A 145 -9.28 32.55 -1.20
N GLU A 146 -10.01 33.55 -0.70
CA GLU A 146 -9.68 34.23 0.55
C GLU A 146 -9.64 33.24 1.73
N LEU A 147 -10.63 32.37 1.86
CA LEU A 147 -10.66 31.31 2.88
C LEU A 147 -9.44 30.38 2.77
N ALA A 148 -9.07 29.97 1.56
CA ALA A 148 -7.89 29.13 1.34
C ALA A 148 -6.60 29.83 1.79
N THR A 149 -6.45 31.12 1.46
CA THR A 149 -5.28 31.90 1.92
C THR A 149 -5.23 32.10 3.44
N LEU A 150 -6.39 32.26 4.09
CA LEU A 150 -6.45 32.33 5.56
C LEU A 150 -6.12 30.98 6.19
N LYS A 151 -6.63 29.88 5.61
CA LYS A 151 -6.34 28.52 6.08
C LYS A 151 -4.84 28.22 5.98
N SER A 152 -4.18 28.57 4.87
CA SER A 152 -2.75 28.33 4.71
C SER A 152 -1.93 29.16 5.70
N LYS A 153 -2.30 30.42 5.95
CA LYS A 153 -1.66 31.27 6.97
C LYS A 153 -1.85 30.68 8.38
N LEU A 154 -3.05 30.21 8.69
CA LEU A 154 -3.37 29.62 9.98
C LEU A 154 -2.58 28.33 10.22
N GLN A 155 -2.49 27.47 9.20
CA GLN A 155 -1.69 26.26 9.24
C GLN A 155 -0.20 26.57 9.46
N TYR A 156 0.35 27.54 8.73
CA TYR A 156 1.73 27.98 8.92
C TYR A 156 2.00 28.45 10.36
N ILE A 157 1.07 29.19 10.96
CA ILE A 157 1.19 29.64 12.36
C ILE A 157 1.15 28.46 13.32
N ASP A 158 0.26 27.48 13.11
CA ASP A 158 0.17 26.28 13.96
C ASP A 158 1.44 25.42 13.88
N GLU A 159 1.96 25.19 12.66
CA GLU A 159 3.23 24.49 12.45
C GLU A 159 4.40 25.23 13.11
N THR A 160 4.49 26.56 12.92
CA THR A 160 5.51 27.39 13.57
C THR A 160 5.39 27.31 15.10
N PHE A 161 4.17 27.34 15.64
CA PHE A 161 3.94 27.23 17.07
C PHE A 161 4.38 25.87 17.61
N GLN A 162 4.04 24.77 16.93
CA GLN A 162 4.48 23.43 17.32
C GLN A 162 6.00 23.31 17.33
N ILE A 163 6.67 23.88 16.32
CA ILE A 163 8.15 23.95 16.28
C ILE A 163 8.68 24.72 17.50
N LEU A 164 8.11 25.89 17.83
CA LEU A 164 8.54 26.68 18.98
C LEU A 164 8.32 25.95 20.32
N VAL A 165 7.20 25.24 20.48
CA VAL A 165 6.94 24.40 21.65
C VAL A 165 7.97 23.27 21.73
N SER A 166 8.31 22.65 20.59
CA SER A 166 9.34 21.60 20.56
C SER A 166 10.71 22.13 21.02
N PHE A 167 11.08 23.35 20.62
CA PHE A 167 12.31 24.00 21.09
C PHE A 167 12.24 24.34 22.57
N GLN A 168 11.10 24.82 23.07
CA GLN A 168 10.92 25.04 24.50
C GLN A 168 11.08 23.75 25.31
N CYS A 169 10.49 22.64 24.86
CA CYS A 169 10.65 21.32 25.46
C CYS A 169 12.12 20.87 25.47
N PHE A 170 12.81 21.06 24.34
CA PHE A 170 14.23 20.74 24.22
C PHE A 170 15.09 21.58 25.18
N LEU A 171 14.90 22.90 25.20
CA LEU A 171 15.65 23.80 26.09
C LEU A 171 15.34 23.52 27.57
N HIS A 172 14.11 23.16 27.92
CA HIS A 172 13.77 22.74 29.26
C HIS A 172 14.54 21.46 29.64
N ARG A 173 14.55 20.44 28.77
CA ARG A 173 15.28 19.18 28.99
C ARG A 173 16.80 19.36 29.08
N ALA A 174 17.35 20.31 28.33
CA ALA A 174 18.77 20.64 28.36
C ALA A 174 19.19 21.42 29.63
N ALA A 175 18.24 22.07 30.31
CA ALA A 175 18.52 22.82 31.53
C ALA A 175 18.90 21.89 32.71
N PRO A 176 19.64 22.39 33.71
CA PRO A 176 20.00 21.59 34.89
C PRO A 176 18.79 21.07 35.66
N ILE A 177 18.88 19.84 36.18
CA ILE A 177 17.80 19.14 36.91
C ILE A 177 17.28 19.97 38.09
N LEU A 178 18.18 20.62 38.84
CA LEU A 178 17.81 21.49 39.97
C LEU A 178 16.91 22.68 39.56
N TRP A 179 17.07 23.17 38.34
CA TRP A 179 16.22 24.24 37.80
C TRP A 179 14.90 23.69 37.24
N GLN A 180 14.91 22.48 36.67
CA GLN A 180 13.69 21.79 36.23
C GLN A 180 12.77 21.49 37.42
N GLU A 181 13.30 20.91 38.49
CA GLU A 181 12.56 20.57 39.72
C GLU A 181 11.95 21.79 40.40
N LYS A 182 12.66 22.93 40.38
CA LYS A 182 12.15 24.18 40.96
C LYS A 182 10.97 24.77 40.19
N ASN A 183 10.93 24.56 38.87
CA ASN A 183 9.92 25.16 38.00
C ASN A 183 8.79 24.19 37.61
N ASN A 184 8.92 22.88 37.91
CA ASN A 184 7.88 21.84 37.75
C ASN A 184 7.02 22.00 36.48
N ILE A 185 7.66 22.28 35.34
CA ILE A 185 6.96 22.47 34.07
C ILE A 185 6.71 21.09 33.47
N ASN A 186 5.49 20.58 33.65
CA ASN A 186 5.11 19.29 33.10
C ASN A 186 4.84 19.44 31.58
N LEU A 187 5.91 19.46 30.78
CA LEU A 187 5.85 19.58 29.31
C LEU A 187 5.58 18.22 28.64
N ASN A 188 4.72 17.40 29.23
CA ASN A 188 4.21 16.21 28.54
C ASN A 188 3.09 16.64 27.58
N ILE A 189 3.47 17.40 26.57
CA ILE A 189 2.60 17.89 25.52
C ILE A 189 2.51 16.77 24.49
N GLU A 190 1.67 15.77 24.76
CA GLU A 190 1.18 14.87 23.73
C GLU A 190 0.48 15.75 22.69
N GLN A 191 1.16 15.99 21.56
CA GLN A 191 0.68 16.43 20.26
C GLN A 191 -0.78 16.92 20.21
N MET A 192 -1.10 17.97 20.97
CA MET A 192 -2.43 18.57 20.91
C MET A 192 -2.42 19.52 19.73
N GLU A 193 -2.92 19.05 18.59
CA GLU A 193 -3.29 19.92 17.48
C GLU A 193 -4.16 21.06 18.03
N ILE A 194 -3.64 22.29 17.99
CA ILE A 194 -4.38 23.46 18.48
C ILE A 194 -5.64 23.62 17.66
N ILE A 195 -5.57 23.22 16.38
CA ILE A 195 -6.64 23.22 15.43
C ILE A 195 -6.85 21.77 14.97
N ALA A 196 -7.91 21.14 15.47
CA ALA A 196 -8.36 19.88 14.88
C ALA A 196 -8.95 20.21 13.51
N TYR A 197 -8.24 19.89 12.43
CA TYR A 197 -8.79 19.95 11.09
C TYR A 197 -9.70 18.74 10.85
N GLU A 198 -10.73 18.58 11.69
CA GLU A 198 -11.84 17.70 11.33
C GLU A 198 -12.48 18.28 10.06
N SER A 199 -12.34 17.51 8.98
CA SER A 199 -12.95 17.47 7.64
C SER A 199 -14.11 18.41 7.23
N ASP A 200 -14.78 19.13 8.13
CA ASP A 200 -15.85 20.07 7.82
C ASP A 200 -15.30 21.47 7.56
N ILE A 201 -15.15 21.82 6.28
CA ILE A 201 -14.79 23.17 5.77
C ILE A 201 -15.80 24.25 6.22
N PHE A 202 -16.96 23.83 6.74
CA PHE A 202 -18.11 24.70 7.05
C PHE A 202 -18.33 24.97 8.54
N ARG A 203 -17.51 24.42 9.45
CA ARG A 203 -17.65 24.73 10.88
C ARG A 203 -16.92 26.03 11.22
N GLU A 204 -17.63 26.95 11.86
CA GLU A 204 -17.03 28.16 12.43
C GLU A 204 -15.88 27.77 13.38
N VAL A 205 -14.71 28.35 13.15
CA VAL A 205 -13.56 28.15 14.03
C VAL A 205 -13.92 28.71 15.40
N ASN A 206 -14.10 27.80 16.37
CA ASN A 206 -14.50 28.17 17.72
C ASN A 206 -13.34 28.85 18.46
N LYS A 207 -13.28 30.19 18.39
CA LYS A 207 -12.25 31.01 19.01
C LYS A 207 -12.08 30.72 20.50
N ASN A 208 -13.17 30.42 21.21
CA ASN A 208 -13.15 30.14 22.64
C ASN A 208 -12.43 28.83 22.96
N LEU A 209 -12.56 27.80 22.09
CA LEU A 209 -11.85 26.54 22.24
C LEU A 209 -10.34 26.73 22.01
N ILE A 210 -9.97 27.55 21.03
CA ILE A 210 -8.56 27.88 20.76
C ILE A 210 -7.95 28.65 21.94
N ILE A 211 -8.64 29.65 22.47
CA ILE A 211 -8.18 30.41 23.64
C ILE A 211 -8.03 29.49 24.85
N LEU A 212 -8.99 28.59 25.09
CA LEU A 212 -8.92 27.61 26.17
C LEU A 212 -7.74 26.63 26.00
N ARG A 213 -7.42 26.23 24.77
CA ARG A 213 -6.24 25.39 24.47
C ARG A 213 -4.94 26.17 24.69
N LEU A 214 -4.86 27.41 24.21
CA LEU A 214 -3.70 28.28 24.42
C LEU A 214 -3.47 28.60 25.91
N SER A 215 -4.53 28.76 26.71
CA SER A 215 -4.40 29.00 28.15
C SER A 215 -3.87 27.81 28.95
N LYS A 216 -3.88 26.59 28.38
CA LYS A 216 -3.27 25.41 29.02
C LYS A 216 -1.74 25.39 28.87
N TYR A 217 -1.18 26.16 27.94
CA TYR A 217 0.27 26.20 27.76
C TYR A 217 0.91 27.08 28.84
N PRO A 218 1.94 26.56 29.54
CA PRO A 218 2.66 27.34 30.54
C PRO A 218 3.43 28.49 29.87
N ALA A 219 3.60 29.60 30.59
CA ALA A 219 4.38 30.73 30.11
C ALA A 219 5.82 30.28 29.76
N PRO A 220 6.41 30.81 28.67
CA PRO A 220 7.77 30.44 28.27
C PRO A 220 8.76 30.89 29.33
N CYS A 221 9.37 29.92 30.02
CA CYS A 221 10.45 30.16 30.97
C CYS A 221 11.73 29.51 30.42
N LEU A 222 12.73 30.32 30.14
CA LEU A 222 14.00 29.89 29.56
C LEU A 222 15.10 29.99 30.61
N TYR A 223 15.88 28.92 30.76
CA TYR A 223 17.11 28.94 31.55
C TYR A 223 18.26 29.58 30.77
N PHE A 224 18.35 29.29 29.47
CA PHE A 224 19.40 29.78 28.59
C PHE A 224 19.03 31.15 28.02
N ALA A 225 19.88 32.15 28.25
CA ALA A 225 19.72 33.49 27.73
C ALA A 225 20.47 33.69 26.40
N SER A 226 21.57 32.96 26.18
CA SER A 226 22.35 32.99 24.95
C SER A 226 22.59 31.58 24.39
N PRO A 227 22.67 31.42 23.05
CA PRO A 227 22.97 30.13 22.41
C PRO A 227 24.33 29.54 22.83
N GLU A 228 25.30 30.39 23.14
CA GLU A 228 26.63 29.97 23.59
C GLU A 228 26.59 29.14 24.87
N GLN A 229 25.65 29.43 25.78
CA GLN A 229 25.47 28.66 27.00
C GLN A 229 25.05 27.22 26.72
N LEU A 230 24.27 27.01 25.66
CA LEU A 230 23.85 25.67 25.24
C LEU A 230 25.01 24.89 24.62
N LEU A 231 25.86 25.56 23.82
CA LEU A 231 27.08 24.95 23.30
C LEU A 231 28.00 24.48 24.42
N HIS A 232 28.15 25.29 25.47
CA HIS A 232 28.94 24.89 26.64
C HIS A 232 28.37 23.65 27.34
N VAL A 233 27.05 23.52 27.45
CA VAL A 233 26.41 22.30 27.98
C VAL A 233 26.72 21.10 27.08
N PHE A 234 26.67 21.26 25.75
CA PHE A 234 27.03 20.18 24.83
C PHE A 234 28.50 19.77 24.92
N ASP A 235 29.42 20.72 24.99
CA ASP A 235 30.85 20.44 25.18
C ASP A 235 31.10 19.68 26.49
N MET A 236 30.37 20.02 27.55
CA MET A 236 30.47 19.34 28.84
C MET A 236 29.89 17.93 28.77
N LEU A 237 28.75 17.74 28.11
CA LEU A 237 28.16 16.42 27.88
C LEU A 237 29.06 15.54 27.01
N GLU A 238 29.68 16.09 25.98
CA GLU A 238 30.62 15.38 25.12
C GLU A 238 31.84 14.90 25.91
N LYS A 239 32.44 15.78 26.73
CA LYS A 239 33.54 15.41 27.63
C LYS A 239 33.14 14.36 28.64
N GLN A 240 31.94 14.45 29.22
CA GLN A 240 31.42 13.43 30.13
C GLN A 240 31.23 12.09 29.43
N ASN A 241 30.62 12.07 28.24
CA ASN A 241 30.42 10.87 27.44
C ASN A 241 31.75 10.22 27.04
N LEU A 242 32.74 11.02 26.63
CA LEU A 242 34.09 10.53 26.35
C LEU A 242 34.73 9.90 27.60
N ASN A 243 34.59 10.54 28.76
CA ASN A 243 35.10 10.00 30.02
C ASN A 243 34.42 8.67 30.39
N TYR A 244 33.10 8.57 30.24
CA TYR A 244 32.38 7.31 30.46
C TYR A 244 32.87 6.18 29.54
N LEU A 245 33.10 6.48 28.27
CA LEU A 245 33.63 5.51 27.31
C LEU A 245 35.03 5.04 27.70
N LEU A 246 35.91 5.98 28.07
CA LEU A 246 37.27 5.66 28.52
C LEU A 246 37.27 4.81 29.80
N VAL A 247 36.42 5.15 30.78
CA VAL A 247 36.29 4.38 32.03
C VAL A 247 35.81 2.96 31.75
N GLN A 248 34.83 2.80 30.83
CA GLN A 248 34.34 1.50 30.44
C GLN A 248 35.43 0.67 29.74
N GLU A 249 36.16 1.26 28.79
CA GLU A 249 37.26 0.59 28.09
C GLU A 249 38.36 0.16 29.06
N ILE A 250 38.75 1.03 30.00
CA ILE A 250 39.72 0.70 31.04
C ILE A 250 39.22 -0.46 31.93
N ALA A 251 37.94 -0.47 32.30
CA ALA A 251 37.35 -1.54 33.10
C ALA A 251 37.38 -2.90 32.36
N GLU A 252 37.10 -2.89 31.06
CA GLU A 252 37.20 -4.09 30.21
C GLU A 252 38.64 -4.60 30.11
N ILE A 253 39.62 -3.71 29.95
CA ILE A 253 41.05 -4.05 29.92
C ILE A 253 41.51 -4.65 31.26
N ILE A 254 41.10 -4.07 32.39
CA ILE A 254 41.42 -4.61 33.73
C ILE A 254 40.88 -6.02 33.87
N SER A 255 39.61 -6.26 33.51
CA SER A 255 38.99 -7.59 33.57
C SER A 255 39.70 -8.62 32.69
N LEU A 256 40.15 -8.22 31.49
CA LEU A 256 40.92 -9.08 30.61
C LEU A 256 42.28 -9.46 31.22
N ASN A 257 42.96 -8.51 31.84
CA ASN A 257 44.25 -8.74 32.48
C ASN A 257 44.12 -9.64 33.72
N GLU A 258 43.07 -9.46 34.54
CA GLU A 258 42.79 -10.35 35.67
C GLU A 258 42.55 -11.80 35.22
N LYS A 259 41.80 -12.01 34.13
CA LYS A 259 41.62 -13.36 33.54
C LYS A 259 42.93 -13.97 33.08
N ARG A 260 43.77 -13.20 32.37
CA ARG A 260 45.10 -13.65 31.93
C ARG A 260 46.00 -13.98 33.10
N GLU A 261 45.94 -13.23 34.20
CA GLU A 261 46.72 -13.53 35.39
C GLU A 261 46.32 -14.88 35.99
N VAL A 262 45.02 -15.18 36.05
CA VAL A 262 44.52 -16.50 36.50
C VAL A 262 45.00 -17.60 35.57
N GLU A 263 44.87 -17.45 34.25
CA GLU A 263 45.34 -18.42 33.26
C GLU A 263 46.85 -18.68 33.38
N LEU A 264 47.65 -17.63 33.54
CA LEU A 264 49.10 -17.73 33.71
C LEU A 264 49.46 -18.43 35.02
N LYS A 265 48.78 -18.12 36.13
CA LYS A 265 48.97 -18.82 37.40
C LYS A 265 48.64 -20.31 37.26
N GLU A 266 47.52 -20.65 36.63
CA GLU A 266 47.16 -22.05 36.38
C GLU A 266 48.19 -22.76 35.50
N ALA A 267 48.64 -22.12 34.42
CA ALA A 267 49.67 -22.67 33.54
C ALA A 267 50.99 -22.88 34.29
N PHE A 268 51.39 -21.92 35.12
CA PHE A 268 52.58 -22.02 35.96
C PHE A 268 52.47 -23.20 36.94
N PHE A 269 51.36 -23.31 37.68
CA PHE A 269 51.15 -24.42 38.61
C PHE A 269 51.07 -25.78 37.91
N ARG A 270 50.49 -25.86 36.70
CA ARG A 270 50.52 -27.07 35.87
C ARG A 270 51.94 -27.49 35.52
N ILE A 271 52.79 -26.55 35.11
CA ILE A 271 54.19 -26.84 34.77
C ILE A 271 54.94 -27.31 36.01
N LEU A 272 54.79 -26.60 37.13
CA LEU A 272 55.45 -26.93 38.39
C LEU A 272 55.04 -28.32 38.90
N HIS A 273 53.74 -28.61 38.89
CA HIS A 273 53.22 -29.89 39.39
C HIS A 273 53.47 -31.06 38.44
N ASN A 274 53.32 -30.90 37.13
CA ASN A 274 53.38 -32.04 36.21
C ASN A 274 54.77 -32.29 35.65
N LYS A 275 55.52 -31.22 35.32
CA LYS A 275 56.83 -31.38 34.68
C LYS A 275 57.94 -31.40 35.72
N ILE A 276 58.02 -30.40 36.58
CA ILE A 276 59.14 -30.25 37.52
C ILE A 276 59.07 -31.28 38.63
N ARG A 277 57.90 -31.46 39.27
CA ARG A 277 57.74 -32.47 40.34
C ARG A 277 58.00 -33.89 39.84
N TYR A 278 57.59 -34.23 38.63
CA TYR A 278 57.87 -35.55 38.06
C TYR A 278 59.37 -35.73 37.77
N LEU A 279 60.02 -34.72 37.20
CA LEU A 279 61.46 -34.77 36.90
C LEU A 279 62.32 -34.89 38.15
N VAL A 280 61.97 -34.20 39.24
CA VAL A 280 62.78 -34.20 40.47
C VAL A 280 62.37 -35.32 41.45
N SER A 281 61.09 -35.69 41.49
CA SER A 281 60.54 -36.58 42.52
C SER A 281 59.92 -37.86 41.97
N SER A 282 60.13 -38.20 40.69
CA SER A 282 59.70 -39.52 40.21
C SER A 282 60.46 -40.63 40.93
N LYS A 283 59.76 -41.75 41.17
CA LYS A 283 60.34 -42.95 41.79
C LYS A 283 61.61 -43.40 41.07
N MET A 284 61.64 -43.32 39.74
CA MET A 284 62.78 -43.69 38.92
C MET A 284 63.99 -42.81 39.19
N VAL A 285 63.79 -41.49 39.24
CA VAL A 285 64.87 -40.54 39.49
C VAL A 285 65.42 -40.72 40.91
N LEU A 286 64.55 -40.84 41.93
CA LEU A 286 64.96 -41.15 43.31
C LEU A 286 65.70 -42.50 43.42
N GLN A 287 65.30 -43.51 42.65
CA GLN A 287 66.01 -44.79 42.60
C GLN A 287 67.40 -44.63 41.98
N ILE A 288 67.53 -43.87 40.89
CA ILE A 288 68.85 -43.57 40.28
C ILE A 288 69.73 -42.82 41.28
N PHE A 289 69.20 -41.81 41.97
CA PHE A 289 69.90 -41.10 43.04
C PHE A 289 70.44 -42.08 44.10
N ASN A 290 69.60 -42.98 44.61
CA ASN A 290 70.00 -43.98 45.61
C ASN A 290 71.03 -44.99 45.05
N TYR A 291 70.92 -45.40 43.79
CA TYR A 291 71.87 -46.34 43.19
C TYR A 291 73.24 -45.70 42.96
N VAL A 292 73.28 -44.44 42.52
CA VAL A 292 74.53 -43.69 42.36
C VAL A 292 75.20 -43.50 43.71
N GLU A 293 74.43 -43.11 44.74
CA GLU A 293 74.95 -42.98 46.11
C GLU A 293 75.49 -44.32 46.63
N PHE A 294 74.72 -45.40 46.49
CA PHE A 294 75.16 -46.74 46.89
C PHE A 294 76.43 -47.20 46.15
N ALA A 295 76.51 -47.00 44.83
CA ALA A 295 77.68 -47.38 44.05
C ALA A 295 78.91 -46.56 44.46
N TYR A 296 78.75 -45.26 44.70
CA TYR A 296 79.81 -44.36 45.14
C TYR A 296 80.37 -44.79 46.50
N GLU A 297 79.49 -45.08 47.45
CA GLU A 297 79.89 -45.53 48.80
C GLU A 297 80.68 -46.85 48.78
N GLN A 298 80.33 -47.76 47.88
CA GLN A 298 81.00 -49.07 47.79
C GLN A 298 82.34 -49.01 47.06
N VAL A 299 82.44 -48.20 46.00
CA VAL A 299 83.62 -48.19 45.12
C VAL A 299 84.67 -47.17 45.57
N ILE A 300 84.24 -46.01 46.08
CA ILE A 300 85.13 -44.87 46.33
C ILE A 300 85.31 -44.65 47.84
N ALA A 301 84.26 -44.16 48.51
CA ALA A 301 84.29 -43.81 49.93
C ALA A 301 82.87 -43.52 50.46
N PRO A 302 82.62 -43.68 51.78
CA PRO A 302 81.37 -43.23 52.39
C PRO A 302 81.14 -41.73 52.12
N ASN A 303 79.90 -41.37 51.78
CA ASN A 303 79.54 -40.00 51.35
C ASN A 303 79.44 -39.01 52.52
N ASP A 304 80.53 -38.83 53.27
CA ASP A 304 80.57 -37.94 54.44
C ASP A 304 80.52 -36.45 54.07
N ALA A 305 80.77 -36.11 52.79
CA ALA A 305 80.86 -34.73 52.30
C ALA A 305 79.56 -34.18 51.68
N LYS A 306 78.45 -34.92 51.66
CA LYS A 306 77.18 -34.55 51.02
C LYS A 306 77.35 -34.07 49.57
N LEU A 307 78.08 -34.83 48.77
CA LEU A 307 78.26 -34.52 47.35
C LEU A 307 76.93 -34.57 46.59
N SER A 308 76.79 -33.73 45.56
CA SER A 308 75.64 -33.82 44.66
C SER A 308 75.69 -35.14 43.90
N SER A 309 74.54 -35.71 43.56
CA SER A 309 74.46 -36.95 42.76
C SER A 309 75.21 -36.89 41.43
N LEU A 310 75.28 -35.70 40.83
CA LEU A 310 75.99 -35.50 39.58
C LEU A 310 77.50 -35.63 39.80
N ASP A 311 77.99 -35.08 40.91
CA ASP A 311 79.40 -35.16 41.29
C ASP A 311 79.78 -36.59 41.69
N MET A 312 78.88 -37.31 42.38
CA MET A 312 79.06 -38.74 42.70
C MET A 312 79.13 -39.60 41.43
N ALA A 313 78.24 -39.35 40.46
CA ALA A 313 78.25 -40.08 39.18
C ALA A 313 79.52 -39.81 38.37
N LEU A 314 79.98 -38.55 38.30
CA LEU A 314 81.22 -38.19 37.59
C LEU A 314 82.46 -38.81 38.24
N SER A 315 82.48 -38.90 39.57
CA SER A 315 83.57 -39.54 40.29
C SER A 315 83.62 -41.04 40.01
N LEU A 316 82.46 -41.72 40.01
CA LEU A 316 82.35 -43.12 39.60
C LEU A 316 82.81 -43.35 38.17
N GLU A 317 82.45 -42.46 37.24
CA GLU A 317 82.90 -42.53 35.85
C GLU A 317 84.42 -42.38 35.75
N THR A 318 85.01 -41.49 36.55
CA THR A 318 86.46 -41.28 36.59
C THR A 318 87.19 -42.52 37.10
N GLU A 319 86.72 -43.13 38.19
CA GLU A 319 87.30 -44.37 38.73
C GLU A 319 87.14 -45.55 37.77
N TYR A 320 85.98 -45.68 37.12
CA TYR A 320 85.79 -46.69 36.09
C TYR A 320 86.82 -46.54 34.95
N ASN A 321 87.04 -45.30 34.49
CA ASN A 321 88.02 -45.02 33.45
C ASN A 321 89.46 -45.30 33.91
N ASN A 322 89.81 -44.97 35.16
CA ASN A 322 91.12 -45.27 35.73
C ASN A 322 91.38 -46.77 35.80
N LEU A 323 90.44 -47.56 36.31
CA LEU A 323 90.52 -49.02 36.36
C LEU A 323 90.66 -49.63 34.96
N MET A 324 89.95 -49.06 33.97
CA MET A 324 90.04 -49.54 32.60
C MET A 324 91.39 -49.23 31.96
N LEU A 325 92.00 -48.08 32.28
CA LEU A 325 93.36 -47.76 31.89
C LEU A 325 94.37 -48.72 32.54
N ASP A 326 94.23 -49.02 33.83
CA ASP A 326 95.10 -49.97 34.52
C ASP A 326 94.98 -51.39 33.92
N LEU A 327 93.76 -51.84 33.61
CA LEU A 327 93.52 -53.11 32.92
C LEU A 327 94.20 -53.17 31.54
N SER A 328 94.22 -52.05 30.81
CA SER A 328 94.85 -51.97 29.49
C SER A 328 96.38 -52.02 29.52
N ALA A 329 97.00 -51.75 30.67
CA ALA A 329 98.44 -51.79 30.84
C ALA A 329 99.01 -53.21 30.94
N PHE A 330 98.16 -54.21 31.17
CA PHE A 330 98.58 -55.60 31.26
C PHE A 330 98.61 -56.28 29.89
N ASP A 331 99.74 -56.90 29.56
CA ASP A 331 99.88 -57.75 28.38
C ASP A 331 99.13 -59.08 28.61
N LEU A 332 98.04 -59.26 27.86
CA LEU A 332 97.15 -60.42 27.95
C LEU A 332 97.88 -61.75 27.76
N ASP A 333 98.98 -61.77 26.99
CA ASP A 333 99.74 -62.98 26.77
C ASP A 333 100.60 -63.34 27.99
N ILE A 334 101.10 -62.34 28.72
CA ILE A 334 101.81 -62.56 29.99
C ILE A 334 100.86 -63.10 31.05
N ILE A 335 99.65 -62.53 31.17
CA ILE A 335 98.64 -63.01 32.12
C ILE A 335 98.26 -64.47 31.84
N LYS A 336 98.01 -64.84 30.58
CA LYS A 336 97.69 -66.23 30.22
C LYS A 336 98.85 -67.18 30.51
N THR A 337 100.09 -66.72 30.37
CA THR A 337 101.26 -67.53 30.69
C THR A 337 101.39 -67.74 32.19
N ILE A 338 101.18 -66.68 32.99
CA ILE A 338 101.16 -66.76 34.46
C ILE A 338 100.03 -67.64 34.95
N GLU A 339 98.81 -67.51 34.42
CA GLU A 339 97.67 -68.38 34.78
C GLU A 339 97.95 -69.86 34.48
N LYS A 340 98.62 -70.15 33.36
CA LYS A 340 99.00 -71.52 33.03
C LYS A 340 100.05 -72.06 34.00
N GLU A 341 101.02 -71.23 34.37
CA GLU A 341 102.11 -71.61 35.27
C GLU A 341 101.64 -71.77 36.72
N THR A 342 100.73 -70.91 37.19
CA THR A 342 100.09 -71.06 38.51
C THR A 342 99.24 -72.31 38.56
N TYR A 343 98.46 -72.61 37.51
CA TYR A 343 97.68 -73.85 37.46
C TYR A 343 98.57 -75.10 37.48
N GLU A 344 99.68 -75.10 36.75
CA GLU A 344 100.64 -76.22 36.76
C GLU A 344 101.33 -76.37 38.13
N ASN A 345 101.64 -75.27 38.82
CA ASN A 345 102.21 -75.29 40.16
C ASN A 345 101.18 -75.74 41.22
N GLU A 346 99.94 -75.29 41.17
CA GLU A 346 98.87 -75.76 42.07
C GLU A 346 98.65 -77.27 41.93
N VAL A 347 98.75 -77.81 40.71
CA VAL A 347 98.67 -79.26 40.47
C VAL A 347 99.86 -80.01 41.10
N LYS A 348 101.06 -79.45 41.08
CA LYS A 348 102.25 -80.03 41.74
C LYS A 348 102.12 -79.99 43.25
N GLU A 349 101.77 -78.84 43.83
CA GLU A 349 101.56 -78.68 45.28
C GLU A 349 100.45 -79.61 45.77
N MET A 350 99.36 -79.79 45.01
CA MET A 350 98.30 -80.73 45.36
C MET A 350 98.79 -82.19 45.37
N LYS A 351 99.72 -82.57 44.49
CA LYS A 351 100.34 -83.92 44.50
C LYS A 351 101.27 -84.10 45.70
N GLU A 352 102.07 -83.09 46.03
CA GLU A 352 102.97 -83.12 47.19
C GLU A 352 102.19 -83.16 48.50
N ALA A 353 101.13 -82.36 48.63
CA ALA A 353 100.22 -82.38 49.77
C ALA A 353 99.56 -83.76 49.95
N LYS A 354 99.18 -84.44 48.85
CA LYS A 354 98.64 -85.81 48.91
C LYS A 354 99.67 -86.84 49.39
N ASN A 355 100.94 -86.73 48.98
CA ASN A 355 102.02 -87.61 49.43
C ASN A 355 102.38 -87.36 50.91
N ALA A 356 102.49 -86.09 51.32
CA ALA A 356 102.73 -85.72 52.71
C ALA A 356 101.62 -86.22 53.64
N ASN A 357 100.36 -86.14 53.23
CA ASN A 357 99.22 -86.64 54.00
C ASN A 357 99.24 -88.19 54.16
N LYS A 358 99.72 -88.94 53.15
CA LYS A 358 99.93 -90.39 53.29
C LYS A 358 101.00 -90.70 54.35
N LEU A 359 102.14 -90.01 54.28
CA LEU A 359 103.24 -90.16 55.25
C LEU A 359 102.78 -89.82 56.68
N LEU A 360 102.01 -88.74 56.84
CA LEU A 360 101.50 -88.30 58.13
C LEU A 360 100.52 -89.33 58.73
N LYS A 361 99.66 -89.93 57.90
CA LYS A 361 98.78 -91.05 58.33
C LYS A 361 99.57 -92.29 58.78
N ASP A 362 100.69 -92.60 58.14
CA ASP A 362 101.52 -93.74 58.53
C ASP A 362 102.29 -93.46 59.84
N VAL A 363 102.76 -92.22 60.04
CA VAL A 363 103.34 -91.76 61.32
C VAL A 363 102.31 -91.80 62.44
N ASP A 364 101.08 -91.35 62.21
CA ASP A 364 100.01 -91.40 63.22
C ASP A 364 99.62 -92.83 63.60
N LYS A 365 99.61 -93.77 62.65
CA LYS A 365 99.40 -95.20 62.96
C LYS A 365 100.54 -95.74 63.82
N LEU A 366 101.79 -95.35 63.54
CA LEU A 366 102.94 -95.74 64.34
C LEU A 366 102.88 -95.13 65.74
N SER A 367 102.52 -93.85 65.87
CA SER A 367 102.42 -93.13 67.15
C SER A 367 101.30 -93.70 68.03
N LYS A 368 100.15 -94.08 67.45
CA LYS A 368 99.08 -94.80 68.17
C LYS A 368 99.52 -96.17 68.66
N ARG A 369 100.25 -96.95 67.85
CA ARG A 369 100.80 -98.25 68.28
C ARG A 369 101.85 -98.08 69.39
N LEU A 370 102.68 -97.05 69.30
CA LEU A 370 103.66 -96.73 70.32
C LEU A 370 102.97 -96.33 71.64
N LYS A 371 102.01 -95.39 71.61
CA LYS A 371 101.25 -94.98 72.80
C LYS A 371 100.49 -96.13 73.45
N SER A 372 99.86 -97.01 72.66
CA SER A 372 99.20 -98.21 73.18
C SER A 372 100.15 -99.21 73.84
N SER A 373 101.44 -99.22 73.48
CA SER A 373 102.44 -100.13 74.08
C SER A 373 102.92 -99.64 75.45
N TYR A 374 102.79 -98.34 75.73
CA TYR A 374 103.18 -97.70 76.99
C TYR A 374 102.02 -97.51 77.98
N GLU A 375 100.80 -97.95 77.65
CA GLU A 375 99.66 -97.89 78.57
C GLU A 375 99.58 -99.14 79.47
N PRO A 376 99.86 -99.03 80.77
CA PRO A 376 99.64 -100.13 81.71
C PRO A 376 98.14 -100.39 81.90
N ARG A 377 97.75 -101.69 81.92
CA ARG A 377 96.39 -102.15 82.29
C ARG A 377 95.99 -101.59 83.66
N LYS A 378 95.23 -100.49 83.67
CA LYS A 378 94.64 -99.96 84.90
C LYS A 378 93.35 -100.71 85.24
N ARG A 379 93.37 -101.26 86.45
CA ARG A 379 92.29 -101.96 87.15
C ARG A 379 91.14 -101.01 87.44
N LYS A 380 89.94 -101.60 87.51
CA LYS A 380 88.71 -101.00 88.01
C LYS A 380 88.91 -100.48 89.44
N GLU A 381 88.63 -99.20 89.66
CA GLU A 381 88.20 -98.67 90.96
C GLU A 381 86.73 -98.25 90.80
N ILE A 382 85.94 -98.56 91.83
CA ILE A 382 84.61 -98.01 92.06
C ILE A 382 84.87 -96.73 92.86
N GLU A 383 84.19 -95.64 92.48
CA GLU A 383 84.48 -94.20 92.71
C GLU A 383 85.24 -93.51 91.57
#